data_AF-A0A1E5JKJ2-F1
#
_entry.id   AF-A0A1E5JKJ2-F1
#
_cell.length_a   1.000
_cell.length_b   1.000
_cell.length_c   1.000
_cell.angle_alpha   90.00
_cell.angle_beta   90.00
_cell.angle_gamma   90.00
#
_symmetry.space_group_name_H-M   'P 1'
#
loop_
_entity.id
_entity.type
_entity.pdbx_description
1 polymer ?
#
loop_
_entity_poly.entity_id
_entity_poly.type
_entity_poly.pdbx_seq_one_letter_code
_entity_poly.pdbx_strand_id
1 'polypeptide(L)'
;MRFKAYKLYCHACCRYGNQQFPGINKHQRATWRAQAAVFHEHSRGVSQKDLSERYKKGKATIERWYQRHYEEQHRELINKPCPVVLGIDEHFFSKKEGFATLFVT
;
A
#
# COMPACT_ATOMS: atom_id res chain seq x y z
N MET A 1 0.87 -7.61 -22.91
CA MET A 1 1.84 -6.49 -23.06
C MET A 1 3.24 -7.07 -23.06
N ARG A 2 4.02 -6.88 -24.13
CA ARG A 2 5.42 -7.32 -24.23
C ARG A 2 6.29 -6.06 -24.32
N PHE A 3 7.28 -5.93 -23.45
CA PHE A 3 8.23 -4.81 -23.47
C PHE A 3 9.66 -5.38 -23.49
N LYS A 4 10.56 -4.65 -24.14
CA LYS A 4 11.99 -4.99 -24.22
C LYS A 4 12.71 -4.36 -23.02
N ALA A 5 13.62 -5.09 -22.41
CA ALA A 5 14.46 -4.63 -21.31
C ALA A 5 15.91 -4.96 -21.61
N TYR A 6 16.83 -4.06 -21.28
CA TYR A 6 18.26 -4.30 -21.46
C TYR A 6 18.86 -5.05 -20.27
N LYS A 7 19.80 -5.97 -20.56
CA LYS A 7 20.68 -6.56 -19.57
C LYS A 7 21.90 -5.64 -19.43
N LEU A 8 22.09 -5.11 -18.23
CA LEU A 8 23.16 -4.18 -17.89
C LEU A 8 24.31 -4.96 -17.24
N TYR A 9 25.55 -4.55 -17.52
CA TYR A 9 26.74 -5.06 -16.86
C TYR A 9 27.46 -3.90 -16.17
N CYS A 10 27.77 -4.06 -14.87
CA CYS A 10 28.51 -3.05 -14.12
C CYS A 10 30.00 -3.42 -14.10
N HIS A 11 30.84 -2.54 -14.65
CA HIS A 11 32.30 -2.73 -14.67
C HIS A 11 32.96 -2.51 -13.30
N ALA A 12 32.32 -1.81 -12.37
CA ALA A 12 32.87 -1.57 -11.03
C ALA A 12 32.64 -2.73 -10.06
N CYS A 13 31.48 -3.40 -10.13
CA CYS A 13 31.15 -4.52 -9.24
C CYS A 13 31.07 -5.88 -9.94
N CYS A 14 31.35 -5.94 -11.24
CA CYS A 14 31.34 -7.14 -12.09
C CYS A 14 30.02 -7.94 -12.05
N ARG A 15 28.89 -7.29 -11.72
CA ARG A 15 27.57 -7.92 -11.64
C ARG A 15 26.69 -7.52 -12.83
N TYR A 16 25.80 -8.44 -13.19
CA TYR A 16 24.73 -8.19 -14.14
C TYR A 16 23.47 -7.66 -13.44
N GLY A 17 22.82 -6.69 -14.07
CA GLY A 17 21.51 -6.17 -13.68
C GLY A 17 20.55 -6.19 -14.86
N ASN A 18 19.25 -6.04 -14.57
CA ASN A 18 18.25 -5.75 -15.60
C ASN A 18 17.86 -4.28 -15.50
N GLN A 19 17.53 -3.65 -16.62
CA GLN A 19 16.95 -2.31 -16.66
C GLN A 19 15.75 -2.23 -15.70
N GLN A 20 15.79 -1.24 -14.80
CA GLN A 20 14.68 -0.96 -13.90
C GLN A 20 13.66 -0.09 -14.63
N PHE A 21 12.38 -0.37 -14.41
CA PHE A 21 11.29 0.45 -14.92
C PHE A 21 10.62 1.16 -13.74
N PRO A 22 10.30 2.46 -13.85
CA PRO A 22 9.53 3.16 -12.84
C PRO A 22 8.22 2.41 -12.54
N GLY A 23 7.94 2.14 -11.27
CA GLY A 23 6.72 1.42 -10.84
C GLY A 23 6.76 -0.10 -10.99
N ILE A 24 7.87 -0.71 -11.44
CA ILE A 24 8.08 -2.16 -11.45
C ILE A 24 9.27 -2.49 -10.54
N ASN A 25 8.99 -2.87 -9.30
CA ASN A 25 10.02 -3.26 -8.35
C ASN A 25 10.59 -4.64 -8.68
N LYS A 26 11.83 -4.88 -8.24
CA LYS A 26 12.50 -6.17 -8.34
C LYS A 26 11.63 -7.27 -7.69
N HIS A 27 11.39 -8.34 -8.43
CA HIS A 27 10.54 -9.49 -8.02
C HIS A 27 9.06 -9.19 -7.78
N GLN A 28 8.57 -8.01 -8.17
CA GLN A 28 7.16 -7.67 -8.08
C GLN A 28 6.34 -8.52 -9.05
N ARG A 29 5.43 -9.35 -8.50
CA ARG A 29 4.55 -10.26 -9.27
C ARG A 29 3.10 -9.78 -9.36
N ALA A 30 2.82 -8.57 -8.92
CA ALA A 30 1.50 -7.94 -8.99
C ALA A 30 1.63 -6.48 -9.42
N THR A 31 0.75 -6.03 -10.30
CA THR A 31 0.75 -4.64 -10.77
C THR A 31 0.38 -3.68 -9.66
N TRP A 32 0.79 -2.42 -9.79
CA TRP A 32 0.38 -1.34 -8.88
C TRP A 32 -1.15 -1.25 -8.76
N ARG A 33 -1.85 -1.30 -9.90
CA ARG A 33 -3.33 -1.23 -9.96
C ARG A 33 -4.03 -2.31 -9.17
N ALA A 34 -3.53 -3.54 -9.19
CA ALA A 34 -4.13 -4.63 -8.40
C ALA A 34 -3.98 -4.37 -6.89
N GLN A 35 -2.85 -3.81 -6.46
CA GLN A 35 -2.59 -3.49 -5.06
C GLN A 35 -3.46 -2.31 -4.59
N ALA A 36 -3.63 -1.30 -5.44
CA ALA A 36 -4.51 -0.16 -5.19
C ALA A 36 -5.99 -0.58 -5.10
N ALA A 37 -6.44 -1.50 -5.96
CA ALA A 37 -7.80 -2.03 -5.90
C ALA A 37 -8.08 -2.77 -4.58
N VAL A 38 -7.13 -3.61 -4.13
CA VAL A 38 -7.19 -4.26 -2.81
C VAL A 38 -7.28 -3.22 -1.69
N PHE A 39 -6.47 -2.17 -1.74
CA PHE A 39 -6.52 -1.09 -0.75
C PHE A 39 -7.89 -0.40 -0.69
N HIS A 40 -8.45 -0.03 -1.84
CA HIS A 40 -9.77 0.61 -1.90
C HIS A 40 -10.90 -0.32 -1.44
N GLU A 41 -10.90 -1.59 -1.84
CA GLU A 41 -11.90 -2.56 -1.39
C GLU A 41 -11.81 -2.80 0.12
N HIS A 42 -10.61 -2.98 0.65
CA HIS A 42 -10.40 -3.20 2.09
C HIS A 42 -10.82 -1.97 2.91
N SER A 43 -10.51 -0.76 2.43
CA SER A 43 -10.93 0.50 3.07
C SER A 43 -12.45 0.69 3.09
N ARG A 44 -13.20 0.00 2.21
CA ARG A 44 -14.67 -0.03 2.20
C ARG A 44 -15.27 -1.10 3.11
N GLY A 45 -14.44 -1.84 3.86
CA GLY A 45 -14.86 -2.88 4.79
C GLY A 45 -14.93 -4.29 4.20
N VAL A 46 -14.39 -4.54 2.99
CA VAL A 46 -14.27 -5.91 2.46
C VAL A 46 -13.24 -6.68 3.28
N SER A 47 -13.60 -7.87 3.75
CA SER A 47 -12.73 -8.67 4.62
C SER A 47 -11.47 -9.17 3.89
N GLN A 48 -10.38 -9.36 4.64
CA GLN A 48 -9.16 -9.97 4.11
C GLN A 48 -9.40 -11.38 3.54
N LYS A 49 -10.38 -12.12 4.07
CA LYS A 49 -10.75 -13.45 3.58
C LYS A 49 -11.31 -13.36 2.15
N ASP A 50 -12.27 -12.46 1.93
CA ASP A 50 -12.90 -12.28 0.62
C ASP A 50 -11.90 -11.77 -0.41
N LEU A 51 -11.00 -10.85 -0.03
CA LEU A 51 -9.93 -10.37 -0.89
C LEU A 51 -8.92 -11.48 -1.24
N SER A 52 -8.58 -12.32 -0.26
CA SER A 52 -7.70 -13.47 -0.47
C SER A 52 -8.28 -14.43 -1.51
N GLU A 53 -9.59 -14.69 -1.45
CA GLU A 53 -10.30 -15.56 -2.39
C GLU A 53 -10.41 -14.92 -3.79
N ARG A 54 -10.82 -13.64 -3.87
CA ARG A 54 -10.96 -12.89 -5.13
C ARG A 54 -9.64 -12.75 -5.89
N TYR A 55 -8.58 -12.34 -5.20
CA TYR A 55 -7.28 -12.07 -5.82
C TYR A 55 -6.36 -13.30 -5.88
N LYS A 56 -6.79 -14.44 -5.30
CA LYS A 56 -6.00 -15.68 -5.20
C LYS A 56 -4.61 -15.44 -4.59
N LYS A 57 -4.58 -14.68 -3.48
CA LYS A 57 -3.37 -14.35 -2.72
C LYS A 57 -3.59 -14.64 -1.26
N GLY A 58 -2.57 -15.15 -0.57
CA GLY A 58 -2.68 -15.36 0.88
C GLY A 58 -2.91 -14.05 1.63
N LYS A 59 -3.63 -14.13 2.76
CA LYS A 59 -3.98 -12.97 3.62
C LYS A 59 -2.79 -12.08 3.97
N ALA A 60 -1.63 -12.67 4.27
CA ALA A 60 -0.41 -11.90 4.55
C ALA A 60 0.06 -11.02 3.37
N THR A 61 -0.24 -11.43 2.13
CA THR A 61 0.07 -10.60 0.95
C THR A 61 -0.93 -9.48 0.78
N ILE A 62 -2.22 -9.74 1.02
CA ILE A 62 -3.27 -8.72 1.03
C ILE A 62 -2.94 -7.64 2.08
N GLU A 63 -2.59 -8.05 3.29
CA GLU A 63 -2.23 -7.13 4.37
C GLU A 63 -1.00 -6.30 4.04
N ARG A 64 0.06 -6.91 3.49
CA ARG A 64 1.25 -6.16 3.04
C ARG A 64 0.90 -5.12 1.97
N TRP A 65 0.00 -5.43 1.04
CA TRP A 65 -0.43 -4.47 0.02
C TRP A 65 -1.23 -3.32 0.64
N TYR A 66 -2.11 -3.63 1.59
CA TYR A 66 -2.89 -2.63 2.31
C TYR A 66 -2.00 -1.67 3.10
N GLN A 67 -1.10 -2.20 3.94
CA GLN A 67 -0.17 -1.42 4.76
C GLN A 67 0.70 -0.50 3.91
N ARG A 68 1.26 -1.01 2.80
CA ARG A 68 2.10 -0.20 1.93
C ARG A 68 1.36 1.02 1.36
N HIS A 69 0.12 0.83 0.89
CA HIS A 69 -0.69 1.94 0.39
C HIS A 69 -1.10 2.91 1.50
N TYR A 70 -1.41 2.39 2.69
CA TYR A 70 -1.70 3.21 3.86
C TYR A 70 -0.51 4.12 4.24
N GLU A 71 0.71 3.58 4.25
CA GLU A 71 1.94 4.35 4.50
C GLU A 71 2.20 5.42 3.43
N GLU A 72 1.85 5.17 2.17
CA GLU A 72 1.97 6.17 1.12
C GLU A 72 0.97 7.31 1.30
N GLN A 73 -0.30 7.00 1.60
CA GLN A 73 -1.31 8.03 1.92
C GLN A 73 -0.93 8.82 3.17
N HIS A 74 -0.40 8.15 4.20
CA HIS A 74 0.10 8.82 5.39
C HIS A 74 1.26 9.79 5.06
N ARG A 75 2.20 9.39 4.21
CA ARG A 75 3.29 10.28 3.74
C ARG A 75 2.77 11.49 2.97
N GLU A 76 1.71 11.33 2.18
CA GLU A 76 1.06 12.45 1.50
C GLU A 76 0.40 13.42 2.49
N LEU A 77 -0.14 12.92 3.61
CA LEU A 77 -0.75 13.74 4.65
C LEU A 77 0.28 14.52 5.47
N ILE A 78 1.41 13.91 5.84
CA ILE A 78 2.49 14.58 6.61
C ILE A 78 3.01 15.83 5.88
N ASN A 79 3.05 15.79 4.55
CA ASN A 79 3.53 16.91 3.74
C ASN A 79 2.50 18.04 3.57
N LYS A 80 1.26 17.88 4.08
CA LYS A 80 0.22 18.92 4.01
C LYS A 80 0.30 19.82 5.24
N PRO A 81 0.09 21.14 5.08
CA PRO A 81 0.00 22.04 6.22
C PRO A 81 -1.17 21.64 7.12
N CYS A 82 -0.92 21.56 8.42
CA CYS A 82 -1.95 21.30 9.42
C CYS A 82 -2.96 22.47 9.42
N PRO A 83 -4.28 22.21 9.38
CA PRO A 83 -5.27 23.27 9.46
C PRO A 83 -5.26 23.99 10.81
N VAL A 84 -5.74 25.23 10.83
CA VAL A 84 -5.75 26.10 12.03
C VAL A 84 -6.72 25.58 13.11
N VAL A 85 -7.75 24.85 12.70
CA VAL A 85 -8.74 24.24 13.60
C VAL A 85 -8.80 22.75 13.30
N LEU A 86 -8.74 21.93 14.35
CA LEU A 86 -8.87 20.47 14.29
C LEU A 86 -10.11 20.05 15.08
N GLY A 87 -11.01 19.30 14.45
CA GLY A 87 -12.08 18.62 15.16
C GLY A 87 -11.52 17.40 15.89
N ILE A 88 -11.92 17.19 17.13
CA ILE A 88 -11.67 15.93 17.83
C ILE A 88 -12.97 15.16 17.81
N ASP A 89 -12.88 13.89 17.44
CA ASP A 89 -14.01 13.00 17.32
C ASP A 89 -13.70 11.69 18.03
N GLU A 90 -14.61 11.28 18.90
CA GLU A 90 -14.46 10.10 19.76
C GLU A 90 -15.40 9.00 19.28
N HIS A 91 -14.81 7.95 18.71
CA HIS A 91 -15.55 6.76 18.29
C HIS A 91 -15.17 5.55 19.13
N PHE A 92 -16.17 4.75 19.49
CA PHE A 92 -15.99 3.49 20.20
C PHE A 92 -15.86 2.34 19.20
N PHE A 93 -14.71 1.67 19.19
CA PHE A 93 -14.43 0.57 18.26
C PHE A 93 -14.89 -0.79 18.81
N SER A 94 -14.88 -0.99 20.12
CA SER A 94 -15.47 -2.17 20.75
C SER A 94 -15.84 -1.89 22.21
N LYS A 95 -16.67 -2.74 22.84
CA LYS A 95 -16.96 -2.64 24.27
C LYS A 95 -15.76 -2.95 25.18
N LYS A 96 -14.66 -3.49 24.65
CA LYS A 96 -13.51 -4.01 25.43
C LYS A 96 -12.28 -3.12 25.39
N GLU A 97 -12.12 -2.31 24.36
CA GLU A 97 -11.02 -1.36 24.22
C GLU A 97 -11.65 0.03 24.05
N GLY A 98 -11.26 0.96 24.92
CA GLY A 98 -11.97 2.23 25.15
C GLY A 98 -11.96 3.23 23.98
N PHE A 99 -11.97 4.52 24.32
CA PHE A 99 -12.03 5.61 23.34
C PHE A 99 -10.75 5.64 22.48
N ALA A 100 -10.93 5.73 21.17
CA ALA A 100 -9.87 6.15 20.27
C ALA A 100 -10.22 7.54 19.75
N THR A 101 -9.43 8.51 20.18
CA THR A 101 -9.53 9.91 19.77
C THR A 101 -8.94 10.05 18.37
N LEU A 102 -9.74 10.48 17.40
CA LEU A 102 -9.28 10.80 16.06
C LEU A 102 -9.36 12.31 15.82
N PHE A 103 -8.35 12.88 15.18
CA PHE A 103 -8.41 14.26 14.69
C PHE A 103 -9.04 14.26 13.31
N VAL A 104 -10.13 15.00 13.15
CA VAL A 104 -10.83 15.21 11.88
C VAL A 104 -10.48 16.63 11.39
N THR A 105 -9.90 16.70 10.19
CA THR A 105 -9.59 17.94 9.49
C THR A 105 -10.75 18.39 8.63
#